data_AF-A0AB33CI11-F1
#
_entry.id   AF-A0AB33CI11-F1
#
_cell.length_a   1.000
_cell.length_b   1.000
_cell.length_c   1.000
_cell.angle_alpha   90.00
_cell.angle_beta   90.00
_cell.angle_gamma   90.00
#
_symmetry.space_group_name_H-M   'P 1'
#
loop_
_entity.id
_entity.type
_entity.pdbx_description
1 polymer ?
#
loop_
_entity_poly.entity_id
_entity_poly.type
_entity_poly.pdbx_seq_one_letter_code
_entity_poly.pdbx_strand_id
1 'polypeptide(L)'
;MKKRLQTFLFWFILIQPFLDIYWLSRPPLLKFSLPSILRVLGVFIAIILFFSIKSNWQRLKKQWWIITYIAILILYSLCHLFSVKNFTGVDPTSFGYSTKVEIFYLIRACLPLIVIYITSYSDFKTKYFFRVIQAISGLYSLTIVISNLLVFSLTSYHTTGAEQISANIFSWFTQTNYPFNALASKGIFFQANTLSAILFMIMPIMLYILYKEFNLLNIVLVSAQALAMLMLGTKVGNFGLIISLVIFLIIFLFHSLILKNTKFSAKFLITLICILAASSAIFPYSPTLRRSSLENGVAQKRSNLGDKNRLDQELDSRLKRYKGQKQEEYLKNFIKKNYWVYSLKNDLVLDHYSYKNDPYYWLDVMKRPATERLNYRHLEQDILSRVMNNDKNKLNKLFGISFSRENNIAPLERDFLAQYYSMGLLGTILLTVIYIFVLGYGIFYWLVNKNSKTLLISSLLLSGGFILFAAFYAGNVLEYLSATLVMAFILGFLLQNIRYSRTAKKLMK
;
A
#
# COMPACT_ATOMS: atom_id res chain seq x y z
N MET A 1 33.79 0.15 8.92
CA MET A 1 32.71 0.74 8.09
C MET A 1 31.51 -0.18 7.87
N LYS A 2 31.69 -1.45 7.48
CA LYS A 2 30.60 -2.44 7.32
C LYS A 2 29.66 -2.58 8.54
N LYS A 3 30.22 -2.68 9.76
CA LYS A 3 29.44 -2.71 11.01
C LYS A 3 28.57 -1.45 11.18
N ARG A 4 29.10 -0.26 10.85
CA ARG A 4 28.37 1.02 10.93
C ARG A 4 27.18 1.04 9.97
N LEU A 5 27.36 0.58 8.72
CA LEU A 5 26.25 0.44 7.77
C LEU A 5 25.15 -0.48 8.29
N GLN A 6 25.51 -1.66 8.83
CA GLN A 6 24.53 -2.59 9.39
C GLN A 6 23.80 -1.99 10.59
N THR A 7 24.52 -1.34 11.51
CA THR A 7 23.90 -0.64 12.65
C THR A 7 22.97 0.48 12.18
N PHE A 8 23.37 1.24 11.15
CA PHE A 8 22.52 2.29 10.59
C PHE A 8 21.25 1.73 9.97
N LEU A 9 21.35 0.71 9.09
CA LEU A 9 20.18 0.06 8.49
C LEU A 9 19.25 -0.53 9.56
N PHE A 10 19.80 -1.10 10.63
CA PHE A 10 19.01 -1.60 11.76
C PHE A 10 18.12 -0.50 12.35
N TRP A 11 18.71 0.64 12.73
CA TRP A 11 17.97 1.75 13.34
C TRP A 11 17.07 2.49 12.35
N PHE A 12 17.52 2.65 11.10
CA PHE A 12 16.77 3.30 10.04
C PHE A 12 15.48 2.55 9.68
N ILE A 13 15.50 1.22 9.71
CA ILE A 13 14.28 0.43 9.49
C ILE A 13 13.44 0.37 10.78
N LEU A 14 14.07 0.33 11.95
CA LEU A 14 13.36 0.32 13.24
C LEU A 14 12.60 1.62 13.53
N ILE A 15 13.04 2.77 13.02
CA ILE A 15 12.37 4.06 13.28
C ILE A 15 11.05 4.23 12.50
N GLN A 16 10.78 3.40 11.48
CA GLN A 16 9.62 3.57 10.59
C GLN A 16 8.27 3.64 11.31
N PRO A 17 7.97 2.82 12.34
CA PRO A 17 6.73 2.94 13.11
C PRO A 17 6.56 4.31 13.77
N PHE A 18 7.63 4.90 14.30
CA PHE A 18 7.58 6.24 14.89
C PHE A 18 7.30 7.31 13.84
N LEU A 19 7.88 7.16 12.65
CA LEU A 19 7.64 8.06 11.52
C LEU A 19 6.22 7.97 10.93
N ASP A 20 5.45 6.93 11.30
CA ASP A 20 4.05 6.74 10.89
C ASP A 20 3.03 7.25 11.91
N ILE A 21 3.49 7.81 13.04
CA ILE A 21 2.61 8.42 14.03
C ILE A 21 1.81 9.55 13.35
N TYR A 22 0.50 9.58 13.63
CA TYR A 22 -0.49 10.43 12.96
C TYR A 22 -0.07 11.90 12.91
N TRP A 23 0.36 12.44 14.06
CA TRP A 23 0.70 13.86 14.20
C TRP A 23 1.98 14.25 13.45
N LEU A 24 2.94 13.33 13.32
CA LEU A 24 4.16 13.58 12.54
C LEU A 24 3.90 13.48 11.03
N SER A 25 2.92 12.65 10.64
CA SER A 25 2.61 12.35 9.25
C SER A 25 1.76 13.41 8.54
N ARG A 26 1.16 14.36 9.29
CA ARG A 26 0.48 15.51 8.69
C ARG A 26 1.50 16.46 8.05
N PRO A 27 1.28 16.93 6.81
CA PRO A 27 2.18 17.89 6.19
C PRO A 27 2.18 19.22 6.98
N PRO A 28 3.32 19.69 7.51
CA PRO A 28 3.45 21.06 7.99
C PRO A 28 3.29 22.06 6.84
N LEU A 29 3.33 23.36 7.17
CA LEU A 29 3.25 24.54 6.30
C LEU A 29 4.08 24.48 4.99
N LEU A 30 4.99 23.52 4.82
CA LEU A 30 5.85 23.28 3.64
C LEU A 30 5.35 22.20 2.64
N LYS A 31 4.08 21.78 2.70
CA LYS A 31 3.45 20.78 1.79
C LYS A 31 4.06 19.35 1.81
N PHE A 32 5.12 19.10 2.58
CA PHE A 32 5.73 17.78 2.77
C PHE A 32 5.81 17.41 4.25
N SER A 33 5.37 16.19 4.61
CA SER A 33 5.47 15.65 5.98
C SER A 33 6.93 15.52 6.44
N LEU A 34 7.24 15.87 7.68
CA LEU A 34 8.58 15.69 8.29
C LEU A 34 9.12 14.24 8.13
N PRO A 35 8.33 13.17 8.35
CA PRO A 35 8.72 11.78 8.07
C PRO A 35 9.29 11.53 6.68
N SER A 36 8.70 12.15 5.64
CA SER A 36 9.16 11.95 4.26
C SER A 36 10.56 12.52 4.05
N ILE A 37 10.85 13.68 4.63
CA ILE A 37 12.19 14.30 4.58
C ILE A 37 13.21 13.43 5.32
N LEU A 38 12.88 12.96 6.52
CA LEU A 38 13.75 12.09 7.32
C LEU A 38 14.08 10.77 6.61
N ARG A 39 13.12 10.21 5.85
CA ARG A 39 13.34 9.01 5.05
C ARG A 39 14.27 9.24 3.87
N VAL A 40 14.12 10.36 3.15
CA VAL A 40 15.04 10.75 2.06
C VAL A 40 16.46 10.93 2.62
N LEU A 41 16.61 11.70 3.71
CA LEU A 41 17.90 11.91 4.37
C LEU A 41 18.51 10.59 4.87
N GLY A 42 17.70 9.72 5.46
CA GLY A 42 18.17 8.42 5.94
C GLY A 42 18.70 7.51 4.83
N VAL A 43 18.02 7.44 3.68
CA VAL A 43 18.52 6.71 2.51
C VAL A 43 19.77 7.35 1.95
N PHE A 44 19.85 8.69 1.90
CA PHE A 44 21.07 9.39 1.48
C PHE A 44 22.27 9.06 2.38
N ILE A 45 22.09 9.03 3.70
CA ILE A 45 23.12 8.58 4.65
C ILE A 45 23.49 7.12 4.39
N ALA A 46 22.53 6.24 4.11
CA ALA A 46 22.80 4.84 3.76
C ALA A 46 23.69 4.73 2.51
N ILE A 47 23.44 5.55 1.48
CA ILE A 47 24.26 5.61 0.26
C ILE A 47 25.70 5.99 0.61
N ILE A 48 25.91 7.06 1.38
CA ILE A 48 27.24 7.51 1.80
C ILE A 48 27.97 6.40 2.57
N LEU A 49 27.31 5.79 3.57
CA LEU A 49 27.87 4.70 4.34
C LEU A 49 28.18 3.47 3.48
N PHE A 50 27.32 3.14 2.52
CA PHE A 50 27.53 2.01 1.61
C PHE A 50 28.74 2.22 0.71
N PHE A 51 28.88 3.40 0.10
CA PHE A 51 29.97 3.72 -0.81
C PHE A 51 31.27 4.14 -0.11
N SER A 52 31.25 4.44 1.19
CA SER A 52 32.48 4.58 1.98
C SER A 52 33.28 3.26 2.12
N ILE A 53 32.71 2.13 1.69
CA ILE A 53 33.38 0.82 1.62
C ILE A 53 33.93 0.62 0.19
N LYS A 54 35.26 0.65 0.02
CA LYS A 54 35.94 0.59 -1.30
C LYS A 54 35.48 -0.58 -2.19
N SER A 55 35.23 -1.76 -1.60
CA SER A 55 34.77 -2.94 -2.35
C SER A 55 33.38 -2.77 -2.97
N ASN A 56 32.53 -1.90 -2.42
CA ASN A 56 31.21 -1.61 -2.99
C ASN A 56 31.29 -0.76 -4.26
N TRP A 57 32.24 0.19 -4.32
CA TRP A 57 32.55 0.92 -5.57
C TRP A 57 33.06 -0.01 -6.66
N GLN A 58 34.01 -0.87 -6.32
CA GLN A 58 34.55 -1.86 -7.26
C GLN A 58 33.47 -2.81 -7.77
N ARG A 59 32.52 -3.19 -6.90
CA ARG A 59 31.37 -4.02 -7.28
C ARG A 59 30.46 -3.30 -8.26
N LEU A 60 30.05 -2.06 -7.96
CA LEU A 60 29.15 -1.30 -8.83
C LEU A 60 29.73 -1.14 -10.24
N LYS A 61 31.04 -0.84 -10.34
CA LYS A 61 31.76 -0.74 -11.62
C LYS A 61 31.71 -2.03 -12.47
N LYS A 62 31.55 -3.19 -11.84
CA LYS A 62 31.43 -4.48 -12.53
C LYS A 62 29.97 -4.83 -12.88
N GLN A 63 28.99 -4.11 -12.34
CA GLN A 63 27.57 -4.37 -12.53
C GLN A 63 26.97 -3.40 -13.55
N TRP A 64 27.42 -3.51 -14.80
CA TRP A 64 27.00 -2.64 -15.91
C TRP A 64 25.47 -2.55 -16.05
N TRP A 65 24.75 -3.65 -15.84
CA TRP A 65 23.28 -3.66 -15.87
C TRP A 65 22.63 -2.71 -14.85
N ILE A 66 23.23 -2.48 -13.67
CA ILE A 66 22.73 -1.51 -12.68
C ILE A 66 22.98 -0.09 -13.16
N ILE A 67 24.16 0.16 -13.71
CA ILE A 67 24.53 1.47 -14.26
C ILE A 67 23.59 1.83 -15.42
N THR A 68 23.35 0.89 -16.33
CA THR A 68 22.38 1.03 -17.42
C THR A 68 20.98 1.29 -16.88
N TYR A 69 20.54 0.55 -15.86
CA TYR A 69 19.23 0.78 -15.23
C TYR A 69 19.10 2.19 -14.62
N ILE A 70 20.14 2.68 -13.92
CA ILE A 70 20.16 4.05 -13.38
C ILE A 70 20.09 5.08 -14.50
N ALA A 71 20.86 4.90 -15.59
CA ALA A 71 20.85 5.80 -16.73
C ALA A 71 19.46 5.85 -17.41
N ILE A 72 18.82 4.70 -17.59
CA ILE A 72 17.45 4.59 -18.11
C ILE A 72 16.46 5.30 -17.18
N LEU A 73 16.60 5.16 -15.87
CA LEU A 73 15.72 5.80 -14.88
C LEU A 73 15.86 7.33 -14.89
N ILE A 74 17.08 7.85 -15.05
CA ILE A 74 17.34 9.29 -15.20
C ILE A 74 16.72 9.79 -16.51
N LEU A 75 16.96 9.11 -17.63
CA LEU A 75 16.40 9.47 -18.93
C LEU A 75 14.86 9.47 -18.88
N TYR A 76 14.27 8.41 -18.33
CA TYR A 76 12.82 8.31 -18.10
C TYR A 76 12.33 9.50 -17.27
N SER A 77 13.01 9.84 -16.18
CA SER A 77 12.60 10.94 -15.30
C SER A 77 12.57 12.28 -16.03
N LEU A 78 13.57 12.56 -16.87
CA LEU A 78 13.62 13.78 -17.69
C LEU A 78 12.50 13.80 -18.74
N CYS A 79 12.30 12.69 -19.46
CA CYS A 79 11.23 12.57 -20.45
C CYS A 79 9.84 12.67 -19.82
N HIS A 80 9.65 12.06 -18.64
CA HIS A 80 8.42 12.14 -17.86
C HIS A 80 8.10 13.60 -17.51
N LEU A 81 9.04 14.31 -16.87
CA LEU A 81 8.85 15.72 -16.49
C LEU A 81 8.55 16.62 -17.69
N PHE A 82 9.21 16.38 -18.84
CA PHE A 82 8.92 17.10 -20.08
C PHE A 82 7.51 16.81 -20.59
N SER A 83 7.12 15.53 -20.64
CA SER A 83 5.82 15.09 -21.17
C SER A 83 4.65 15.60 -20.32
N VAL A 84 4.73 15.48 -18.99
CA VAL A 84 3.66 15.89 -18.08
C VAL A 84 3.53 17.41 -17.98
N LYS A 85 4.60 18.17 -18.22
CA LYS A 85 4.52 19.65 -18.29
C LYS A 85 3.68 20.12 -19.48
N ASN A 86 3.70 19.38 -20.58
CA ASN A 86 2.97 19.67 -21.81
C ASN A 86 1.57 18.99 -21.86
N PHE A 87 1.04 18.56 -20.70
CA PHE A 87 -0.31 17.99 -20.61
C PHE A 87 -1.37 19.03 -20.98
N THR A 88 -2.35 18.61 -21.77
CA THR A 88 -3.48 19.46 -22.16
C THR A 88 -4.78 18.72 -21.91
N GLY A 89 -5.61 19.21 -21.00
CA GLY A 89 -6.86 18.55 -20.61
C GLY A 89 -8.06 19.50 -20.61
N VAL A 90 -9.19 18.99 -20.11
CA VAL A 90 -10.45 19.75 -20.00
C VAL A 90 -10.42 20.82 -18.91
N ASP A 91 -9.52 20.70 -17.92
CA ASP A 91 -9.40 21.64 -16.82
C ASP A 91 -8.31 22.71 -17.11
N PRO A 92 -8.66 24.01 -17.06
CA PRO A 92 -7.72 25.10 -17.34
C PRO A 92 -6.60 25.22 -16.30
N THR A 93 -6.78 24.69 -15.09
CA THR A 93 -5.76 24.67 -14.04
C THR A 93 -4.76 23.52 -14.19
N SER A 94 -4.91 22.69 -15.24
CA SER A 94 -4.11 21.47 -15.44
C SER A 94 -4.17 20.54 -14.23
N PHE A 95 -5.31 20.51 -13.53
CA PHE A 95 -5.53 19.71 -12.32
C PHE A 95 -4.48 19.94 -11.21
N GLY A 96 -4.02 21.18 -11.04
CA GLY A 96 -3.10 21.56 -9.96
C GLY A 96 -1.70 20.95 -10.06
N TYR A 97 -1.23 20.66 -11.27
CA TYR A 97 0.12 20.15 -11.52
C TYR A 97 1.22 20.93 -10.79
N SER A 98 2.18 20.21 -10.21
CA SER A 98 3.34 20.81 -9.55
C SER A 98 4.63 20.09 -9.87
N THR A 99 5.51 20.71 -10.65
CA THR A 99 6.86 20.18 -10.95
C THR A 99 7.66 19.85 -9.69
N LYS A 100 7.51 20.63 -8.62
CA LYS A 100 8.18 20.38 -7.33
C LYS A 100 7.71 19.07 -6.69
N VAL A 101 6.39 18.81 -6.72
CA VAL A 101 5.80 17.57 -6.21
C VAL A 101 6.25 16.38 -7.05
N GLU A 102 6.30 16.52 -8.38
CA GLU A 102 6.74 15.43 -9.27
C GLU A 102 8.19 15.03 -9.06
N ILE A 103 9.10 16.01 -8.99
CA ILE A 103 10.52 15.73 -8.72
C ILE A 103 10.66 15.00 -7.38
N PHE A 104 9.96 15.47 -6.35
CA PHE A 104 10.00 14.83 -5.04
C PHE A 104 9.42 13.41 -5.06
N TYR A 105 8.34 13.19 -5.80
CA TYR A 105 7.73 11.87 -5.93
C TYR A 105 8.61 10.89 -6.71
N LEU A 106 9.28 11.32 -7.78
CA LEU A 106 10.30 10.52 -8.49
C LEU A 106 11.45 10.11 -7.56
N ILE A 107 11.95 11.05 -6.75
CA ILE A 107 12.98 10.75 -5.74
C ILE A 107 12.47 9.70 -4.75
N ARG A 108 11.24 9.89 -4.22
CA ARG A 108 10.61 8.96 -3.28
C ARG A 108 10.47 7.55 -3.85
N ALA A 109 10.02 7.43 -5.10
CA ALA A 109 9.84 6.15 -5.78
C ALA A 109 11.17 5.38 -5.96
N CYS A 110 12.31 6.08 -6.01
CA CYS A 110 13.63 5.44 -6.10
C CYS A 110 14.17 4.92 -4.76
N LEU A 111 13.71 5.48 -3.62
CA LEU A 111 14.27 5.14 -2.31
C LEU A 111 14.22 3.64 -1.97
N PRO A 112 13.10 2.92 -2.18
CA PRO A 112 13.04 1.50 -1.88
C PRO A 112 13.99 0.68 -2.77
N LEU A 113 14.16 1.06 -4.05
CA LEU A 113 15.09 0.38 -4.96
C LEU A 113 16.54 0.47 -4.47
N ILE A 114 16.93 1.63 -3.97
CA ILE A 114 18.25 1.87 -3.38
C ILE A 114 18.42 0.99 -2.12
N VAL A 115 17.40 0.93 -1.26
CA VAL A 115 17.43 0.11 -0.03
C VAL A 115 17.51 -1.38 -0.34
N ILE A 116 16.83 -1.88 -1.38
CA ILE A 116 16.97 -3.28 -1.85
C ILE A 116 18.44 -3.56 -2.19
N TYR A 117 19.05 -2.71 -3.02
CA TYR A 117 20.42 -2.89 -3.46
C TYR A 117 21.40 -2.84 -2.28
N ILE A 118 21.33 -1.78 -1.46
CA ILE A 118 22.20 -1.62 -0.28
C ILE A 118 22.07 -2.81 0.66
N THR A 119 20.85 -3.21 1.00
CA THR A 119 20.60 -4.31 1.95
C THR A 119 21.15 -5.63 1.41
N SER A 120 20.90 -5.93 0.13
CA SER A 120 21.37 -7.17 -0.50
C SER A 120 22.89 -7.35 -0.44
N TYR A 121 23.65 -6.26 -0.40
CA TYR A 121 25.11 -6.25 -0.39
C TYR A 121 25.74 -5.79 0.94
N SER A 122 24.94 -5.57 1.98
CA SER A 122 25.41 -5.14 3.30
C SER A 122 25.95 -6.29 4.16
N ASP A 123 25.69 -7.54 3.75
CA ASP A 123 25.91 -8.77 4.54
C ASP A 123 25.26 -8.68 5.93
N PHE A 124 24.01 -8.19 5.95
CA PHE A 124 23.22 -7.99 7.16
C PHE A 124 23.06 -9.30 7.91
N LYS A 125 23.32 -9.30 9.22
CA LYS A 125 23.25 -10.53 10.02
C LYS A 125 21.81 -10.94 10.29
N THR A 126 21.52 -12.23 10.13
CA THR A 126 20.19 -12.82 10.37
C THR A 126 19.64 -12.51 11.78
N LYS A 127 20.49 -12.57 12.82
CA LYS A 127 20.09 -12.21 14.19
C LYS A 127 19.57 -10.78 14.28
N TYR A 128 20.24 -9.82 13.63
CA TYR A 128 19.78 -8.42 13.63
C TYR A 128 18.50 -8.25 12.81
N PHE A 129 18.38 -8.99 11.69
CA PHE A 129 17.18 -8.95 10.86
C PHE A 129 15.95 -9.38 11.66
N PHE A 130 16.03 -10.49 12.41
CA PHE A 130 14.92 -10.94 13.25
C PHE A 130 14.55 -9.94 14.33
N ARG A 131 15.53 -9.29 14.96
CA ARG A 131 15.27 -8.27 15.99
C ARG A 131 14.56 -7.04 15.41
N VAL A 132 14.91 -6.61 14.20
CA VAL A 132 14.19 -5.53 13.49
C VAL A 132 12.75 -5.92 13.24
N ILE A 133 12.50 -7.14 12.72
CA ILE A 133 11.14 -7.60 12.42
C ILE A 133 10.29 -7.79 13.68
N GLN A 134 10.86 -8.40 14.73
CA GLN A 134 10.21 -8.51 16.05
C GLN A 134 9.83 -7.14 16.61
N ALA A 135 10.74 -6.17 16.52
CA ALA A 135 10.50 -4.86 17.08
C ALA A 135 9.49 -4.05 16.23
N ILE A 136 9.51 -4.15 14.90
CA ILE A 136 8.45 -3.58 14.04
C ILE A 136 7.09 -4.19 14.38
N SER A 137 7.03 -5.53 14.47
CA SER A 137 5.83 -6.26 14.85
C SER A 137 5.30 -5.76 16.20
N GLY A 138 6.14 -5.71 17.23
CA GLY A 138 5.77 -5.23 18.56
C GLY A 138 5.33 -3.76 18.57
N LEU A 139 6.12 -2.86 17.96
CA LEU A 139 5.83 -1.42 17.95
C LEU A 139 4.48 -1.11 17.29
N TYR A 140 4.15 -1.74 16.16
CA TYR A 140 2.84 -1.54 15.55
C TYR A 140 1.74 -2.26 16.34
N SER A 141 1.89 -3.57 16.56
CA SER A 141 0.80 -4.39 17.09
C SER A 141 0.46 -4.11 18.55
N LEU A 142 1.46 -4.01 19.43
CA LEU A 142 1.21 -3.72 20.84
C LEU A 142 0.64 -2.32 21.01
N THR A 143 1.11 -1.34 20.24
CA THR A 143 0.53 0.02 20.27
C THR A 143 -0.94 -0.01 19.87
N ILE A 144 -1.31 -0.71 18.80
CA ILE A 144 -2.71 -0.85 18.37
C ILE A 144 -3.54 -1.55 19.45
N VAL A 145 -3.07 -2.68 19.99
CA VAL A 145 -3.80 -3.46 20.99
C VAL A 145 -3.97 -2.69 22.30
N ILE A 146 -2.89 -2.15 22.85
CA ILE A 146 -2.91 -1.42 24.13
C ILE A 146 -3.78 -0.18 24.03
N SER A 147 -3.64 0.61 22.97
CA SER A 147 -4.46 1.81 22.77
C SER A 147 -5.92 1.50 22.50
N ASN A 148 -6.24 0.36 21.89
CA ASN A 148 -7.62 -0.09 21.73
C ASN A 148 -8.23 -0.48 23.09
N LEU A 149 -7.51 -1.27 23.90
CA LEU A 149 -7.96 -1.68 25.23
C LEU A 149 -8.25 -0.49 26.13
N LEU A 150 -7.40 0.54 26.06
CA LEU A 150 -7.51 1.79 26.80
C LEU A 150 -8.35 2.88 26.12
N VAL A 151 -8.99 2.57 24.98
CA VAL A 151 -9.95 3.44 24.28
C VAL A 151 -9.36 4.79 23.81
N PHE A 152 -8.03 4.93 23.70
CA PHE A 152 -7.39 6.13 23.14
C PHE A 152 -6.86 5.94 21.71
N SER A 153 -7.01 4.75 21.14
CA SER A 153 -6.67 4.52 19.73
C SER A 153 -7.49 5.43 18.82
N LEU A 154 -6.87 5.89 17.75
CA LEU A 154 -7.56 6.55 16.65
C LEU A 154 -8.36 5.54 15.84
N THR A 155 -9.48 5.98 15.27
CA THR A 155 -10.24 5.11 14.38
C THR A 155 -9.59 4.96 12.99
N SER A 156 -9.90 3.86 12.33
CA SER A 156 -9.35 3.52 11.02
C SER A 156 -10.00 4.28 9.87
N TYR A 157 -11.22 4.80 10.06
CA TYR A 157 -12.07 5.36 8.99
C TYR A 157 -12.63 6.74 9.40
N HIS A 158 -11.84 7.80 9.24
CA HIS A 158 -12.33 9.18 9.32
C HIS A 158 -11.92 10.00 8.10
N THR A 159 -12.85 10.87 7.69
CA THR A 159 -12.71 11.82 6.59
C THR A 159 -12.32 13.22 7.08
N THR A 160 -12.59 13.56 8.35
CA THR A 160 -12.39 14.90 8.92
C THR A 160 -11.76 14.84 10.31
N GLY A 161 -10.42 14.86 10.36
CA GLY A 161 -9.68 14.83 11.63
C GLY A 161 -9.47 13.43 12.20
N ALA A 162 -8.61 13.33 13.22
CA ALA A 162 -8.42 12.09 13.96
C ALA A 162 -9.40 12.05 15.13
N GLU A 163 -10.27 11.06 15.15
CA GLU A 163 -11.14 10.78 16.29
C GLU A 163 -10.70 9.48 16.98
N GLN A 164 -11.05 9.36 18.25
CA GLN A 164 -10.80 8.16 19.05
C GLN A 164 -11.91 7.13 18.85
N ILE A 165 -11.58 5.86 19.03
CA ILE A 165 -12.58 4.79 19.04
C ILE A 165 -13.58 4.99 20.17
N SER A 166 -14.84 4.63 19.95
CA SER A 166 -15.89 4.81 20.96
C SER A 166 -15.90 3.71 22.03
N ALA A 167 -15.32 2.55 21.73
CA ALA A 167 -15.24 1.43 22.66
C ALA A 167 -14.11 0.46 22.28
N ASN A 168 -13.64 -0.33 23.25
CA ASN A 168 -12.61 -1.34 23.05
C ASN A 168 -13.15 -2.64 22.43
N ILE A 169 -12.26 -3.59 22.14
CA ILE A 169 -12.58 -4.90 21.56
C ILE A 169 -13.66 -5.71 22.30
N PHE A 170 -13.82 -5.56 23.62
CA PHE A 170 -14.83 -6.34 24.35
C PHE A 170 -16.26 -5.95 23.94
N SER A 171 -16.47 -4.69 23.54
CA SER A 171 -17.75 -4.21 23.00
C SER A 171 -18.18 -4.93 21.72
N TRP A 172 -17.24 -5.55 20.99
CA TRP A 172 -17.55 -6.28 19.76
C TRP A 172 -18.45 -7.50 20.00
N PHE A 173 -18.44 -8.04 21.22
CA PHE A 173 -19.20 -9.23 21.58
C PHE A 173 -20.53 -8.91 22.26
N THR A 174 -20.66 -7.73 22.87
CA THR A 174 -21.80 -7.39 23.74
C THR A 174 -22.67 -6.24 23.21
N GLN A 175 -22.12 -5.36 22.36
CA GLN A 175 -22.79 -4.13 21.93
C GLN A 175 -22.87 -4.06 20.40
N THR A 176 -24.11 -4.00 19.91
CA THR A 176 -24.44 -3.94 18.47
C THR A 176 -24.66 -2.53 17.94
N ASN A 177 -24.75 -1.53 18.83
CA ASN A 177 -25.20 -0.18 18.47
C ASN A 177 -24.09 0.73 17.93
N TYR A 178 -22.81 0.36 18.09
CA TYR A 178 -21.71 1.14 17.54
C TYR A 178 -21.52 0.87 16.05
N PRO A 179 -21.39 1.91 15.22
CA PRO A 179 -21.07 1.74 13.82
C PRO A 179 -19.62 1.23 13.67
N PHE A 180 -19.35 0.45 12.62
CA PHE A 180 -18.05 -0.22 12.46
C PHE A 180 -16.85 0.73 12.46
N ASN A 181 -17.02 1.94 11.92
CA ASN A 181 -15.98 2.96 11.81
C ASN A 181 -15.61 3.54 13.18
N ALA A 182 -16.51 3.49 14.17
CA ALA A 182 -16.24 3.90 15.54
C ALA A 182 -15.46 2.83 16.34
N LEU A 183 -15.39 1.59 15.86
CA LEU A 183 -14.73 0.46 16.53
C LEU A 183 -13.41 0.05 15.87
N ALA A 184 -13.28 0.23 14.55
CA ALA A 184 -12.05 -0.08 13.82
C ALA A 184 -10.92 0.87 14.23
N SER A 185 -9.74 0.33 14.52
CA SER A 185 -8.75 0.95 15.39
C SER A 185 -7.35 0.84 14.80
N LYS A 186 -6.65 1.96 14.61
CA LYS A 186 -5.30 2.01 13.98
C LYS A 186 -4.18 2.40 14.95
N GLY A 187 -4.43 2.34 16.24
CA GLY A 187 -3.53 2.88 17.26
C GLY A 187 -3.39 4.38 17.11
N ILE A 188 -2.16 4.88 17.24
CA ILE A 188 -1.81 6.29 17.04
C ILE A 188 -1.28 6.60 15.63
N PHE A 189 -1.41 5.64 14.72
CA PHE A 189 -0.75 5.70 13.41
C PHE A 189 -1.62 6.37 12.34
N PHE A 190 -0.99 6.76 11.24
CA PHE A 190 -1.62 7.56 10.21
C PHE A 190 -2.68 6.81 9.39
N GLN A 191 -2.33 5.67 8.77
CA GLN A 191 -3.18 5.02 7.77
C GLN A 191 -3.34 3.51 8.01
N ALA A 192 -4.59 3.06 8.17
CA ALA A 192 -4.90 1.67 8.50
C ALA A 192 -4.55 0.67 7.38
N ASN A 193 -4.72 1.04 6.10
CA ASN A 193 -4.40 0.17 4.96
C ASN A 193 -2.91 -0.17 4.90
N THR A 194 -2.04 0.86 5.01
CA THR A 194 -0.58 0.70 5.07
C THR A 194 -0.16 -0.18 6.25
N LEU A 195 -0.71 0.05 7.45
CA LEU A 195 -0.41 -0.78 8.63
C LEU A 195 -0.82 -2.24 8.40
N SER A 196 -2.01 -2.46 7.85
CA SER A 196 -2.52 -3.80 7.55
C SER A 196 -1.59 -4.53 6.58
N ALA A 197 -1.10 -3.83 5.56
CA ALA A 197 -0.17 -4.37 4.58
C ALA A 197 1.20 -4.69 5.20
N ILE A 198 1.73 -3.82 6.08
CA ILE A 198 2.98 -4.08 6.81
C ILE A 198 2.84 -5.31 7.72
N LEU A 199 1.78 -5.37 8.53
CA LEU A 199 1.55 -6.51 9.43
C LEU A 199 1.32 -7.81 8.64
N PHE A 200 0.59 -7.76 7.53
CA PHE A 200 0.41 -8.91 6.66
C PHE A 200 1.75 -9.36 6.04
N MET A 201 2.56 -8.43 5.53
CA MET A 201 3.88 -8.68 4.98
C MET A 201 4.84 -9.34 5.98
N ILE A 202 4.90 -8.85 7.22
CA ILE A 202 5.87 -9.37 8.20
C ILE A 202 5.39 -10.65 8.90
N MET A 203 4.11 -11.01 8.80
CA MET A 203 3.53 -12.18 9.47
C MET A 203 4.28 -13.50 9.14
N PRO A 204 4.55 -13.86 7.88
CA PRO A 204 5.34 -15.06 7.57
C PRO A 204 6.72 -15.09 8.25
N ILE A 205 7.37 -13.94 8.36
CA ILE A 205 8.70 -13.84 8.97
C ILE A 205 8.57 -13.97 10.50
N MET A 206 7.54 -13.37 11.11
CA MET A 206 7.27 -13.53 12.54
C MET A 206 6.93 -14.97 12.92
N LEU A 207 6.16 -15.68 12.08
CA LEU A 207 5.90 -17.11 12.26
C LEU A 207 7.18 -17.95 12.11
N TYR A 208 8.05 -17.63 11.16
CA TYR A 208 9.37 -18.24 11.06
C TYR A 208 10.22 -18.00 12.31
N ILE A 209 10.22 -16.77 12.84
CA ILE A 209 10.95 -16.41 14.06
C ILE A 209 10.38 -17.17 15.26
N LEU A 210 9.05 -17.29 15.39
CA LEU A 210 8.42 -18.09 16.44
C LEU A 210 8.81 -19.57 16.35
N TYR A 211 8.84 -20.14 15.15
CA TYR A 211 9.34 -21.50 14.94
C TYR A 211 10.82 -21.64 15.33
N LYS A 212 11.67 -20.70 14.90
CA LYS A 212 13.13 -20.80 15.07
C LYS A 212 13.60 -20.48 16.50
N GLU A 213 12.93 -19.55 17.15
CA GLU A 213 13.19 -19.06 18.52
C GLU A 213 11.91 -19.21 19.36
N PHE A 214 11.49 -20.44 19.64
CA PHE A 214 10.24 -20.68 20.38
C PHE A 214 10.35 -20.23 21.84
N ASN A 215 9.72 -19.10 22.17
CA ASN A 215 9.68 -18.49 23.51
C ASN A 215 8.43 -17.62 23.69
N LEU A 216 8.12 -17.26 24.94
CA LEU A 216 6.92 -16.49 25.28
C LEU A 216 6.84 -15.15 24.55
N LEU A 217 7.96 -14.43 24.42
CA LEU A 217 8.00 -13.15 23.73
C LEU A 217 7.48 -13.28 22.29
N ASN A 218 7.94 -14.29 21.54
CA ASN A 218 7.51 -14.51 20.17
C ASN A 218 6.04 -14.95 20.06
N ILE A 219 5.55 -15.70 21.04
CA ILE A 219 4.13 -16.07 21.12
C ILE A 219 3.28 -14.81 21.30
N VAL A 220 3.68 -13.94 22.23
CA VAL A 220 2.99 -12.66 22.51
C VAL A 220 3.01 -11.76 21.28
N LEU A 221 4.17 -11.62 20.60
CA LEU A 221 4.27 -10.78 19.41
C LEU A 221 3.38 -11.26 18.25
N VAL A 222 3.37 -12.56 17.95
CA VAL A 222 2.50 -13.11 16.90
C VAL A 222 1.02 -12.96 17.27
N SER A 223 0.67 -13.22 18.54
CA SER A 223 -0.72 -13.10 19.02
C SER A 223 -1.21 -11.65 19.01
N ALA A 224 -0.38 -10.71 19.47
CA ALA A 224 -0.68 -9.29 19.42
C ALA A 224 -0.79 -8.80 17.98
N GLN A 225 0.08 -9.26 17.08
CA GLN A 225 0.00 -8.94 15.66
C GLN A 225 -1.28 -9.48 15.01
N ALA A 226 -1.68 -10.71 15.32
CA ALA A 226 -2.94 -11.27 14.86
C ALA A 226 -4.13 -10.43 15.35
N LEU A 227 -4.16 -10.07 16.63
CA LEU A 227 -5.22 -9.24 17.20
C LEU A 227 -5.26 -7.83 16.58
N ALA A 228 -4.09 -7.21 16.39
CA ALA A 228 -3.97 -5.90 15.74
C ALA A 228 -4.49 -5.92 14.30
N MET A 229 -4.22 -7.00 13.54
CA MET A 229 -4.74 -7.18 12.18
C MET A 229 -6.28 -7.25 12.14
N LEU A 230 -6.91 -7.82 13.18
CA LEU A 230 -8.37 -7.80 13.33
C LEU A 230 -8.88 -6.39 13.72
N MET A 231 -8.20 -5.72 14.65
CA MET A 231 -8.55 -4.38 15.15
C MET A 231 -8.51 -3.29 14.08
N LEU A 232 -7.59 -3.38 13.11
CA LEU A 232 -7.50 -2.43 12.00
C LEU A 232 -8.81 -2.36 11.18
N GLY A 233 -9.61 -3.42 11.18
CA GLY A 233 -10.91 -3.42 10.50
C GLY A 233 -10.82 -3.28 8.99
N THR A 234 -9.65 -3.49 8.37
CA THR A 234 -9.46 -3.51 6.91
C THR A 234 -9.60 -4.94 6.36
N LYS A 235 -9.98 -5.08 5.08
CA LYS A 235 -10.04 -6.39 4.41
C LYS A 235 -8.67 -7.09 4.39
N VAL A 236 -7.58 -6.35 4.17
CA VAL A 236 -6.21 -6.92 4.14
C VAL A 236 -5.78 -7.40 5.52
N GLY A 237 -6.06 -6.66 6.59
CA GLY A 237 -5.73 -7.11 7.94
C GLY A 237 -6.49 -8.39 8.29
N ASN A 238 -7.81 -8.37 8.09
CA ASN A 238 -8.68 -9.48 8.47
C ASN A 238 -8.46 -10.75 7.64
N PHE A 239 -8.66 -10.67 6.31
CA PHE A 239 -8.48 -11.85 5.45
C PHE A 239 -7.00 -12.23 5.32
N GLY A 240 -6.10 -11.25 5.27
CA GLY A 240 -4.67 -11.49 5.21
C GLY A 240 -4.15 -12.24 6.44
N LEU A 241 -4.70 -12.02 7.63
CA LEU A 241 -4.36 -12.80 8.81
C LEU A 241 -4.63 -14.29 8.59
N ILE A 242 -5.87 -14.65 8.23
CA ILE A 242 -6.25 -16.05 8.04
C ILE A 242 -5.43 -16.69 6.90
N ILE A 243 -5.30 -15.98 5.77
CA ILE A 243 -4.50 -16.42 4.63
C ILE A 243 -3.04 -16.67 5.07
N SER A 244 -2.44 -15.75 5.83
CA SER A 244 -1.05 -15.87 6.26
C SER A 244 -0.80 -17.07 7.17
N LEU A 245 -1.69 -17.33 8.13
CA LEU A 245 -1.58 -18.44 9.07
C LEU A 245 -1.73 -19.78 8.33
N VAL A 246 -2.73 -19.90 7.45
CA VAL A 246 -2.99 -21.13 6.68
C VAL A 246 -1.87 -21.42 5.68
N ILE A 247 -1.47 -20.44 4.87
CA ILE A 247 -0.41 -20.62 3.88
C ILE A 247 0.94 -20.94 4.57
N PHE A 248 1.26 -20.25 5.67
CA PHE A 248 2.47 -20.55 6.41
C PHE A 248 2.44 -21.96 7.01
N LEU A 249 1.30 -22.41 7.55
CA LEU A 249 1.12 -23.78 8.05
C LEU A 249 1.43 -24.80 6.95
N ILE A 250 0.85 -24.63 5.75
CA ILE A 250 1.09 -25.51 4.60
C ILE A 250 2.59 -25.54 4.25
N ILE A 251 3.23 -24.38 4.17
CA ILE A 251 4.67 -24.28 3.84
C ILE A 251 5.55 -24.89 4.93
N PHE A 252 5.21 -24.70 6.20
CA PHE A 252 5.92 -25.34 7.31
C PHE A 252 5.83 -26.87 7.21
N LEU A 253 4.62 -27.42 7.02
CA LEU A 253 4.42 -28.86 6.86
C LEU A 253 5.14 -29.40 5.62
N PHE A 254 5.12 -28.67 4.50
CA PHE A 254 5.88 -29.02 3.29
C PHE A 254 7.39 -29.09 3.56
N HIS A 255 7.95 -28.09 4.25
CA HIS A 255 9.37 -28.08 4.59
C HIS A 255 9.77 -29.18 5.59
N SER A 256 8.90 -29.48 6.56
CA SER A 256 9.18 -30.46 7.61
C SER A 256 8.93 -31.90 7.19
N LEU A 257 7.87 -32.18 6.45
CA LEU A 257 7.45 -33.54 6.11
C LEU A 257 7.92 -33.98 4.73
N ILE A 258 7.85 -33.08 3.74
CA ILE A 258 8.15 -33.41 2.33
C ILE A 258 9.61 -33.12 1.99
N LEU A 259 10.06 -31.87 2.16
CA LEU A 259 11.46 -31.53 1.88
C LEU A 259 12.43 -32.02 2.96
N LYS A 260 11.93 -32.32 4.17
CA LYS A 260 12.69 -32.79 5.33
C LYS A 260 13.94 -31.96 5.64
N ASN A 261 13.90 -30.66 5.31
CA ASN A 261 15.02 -29.72 5.52
C ASN A 261 14.83 -28.84 6.76
N THR A 262 13.73 -29.06 7.47
CA THR A 262 13.30 -28.30 8.65
C THR A 262 12.79 -29.29 9.69
N LYS A 263 13.28 -29.22 10.93
CA LYS A 263 12.84 -30.13 11.99
C LYS A 263 11.37 -29.89 12.33
N PHE A 264 10.58 -30.96 12.41
CA PHE A 264 9.20 -30.86 12.85
C PHE A 264 9.15 -30.43 14.33
N SER A 265 8.21 -29.54 14.68
CA SER A 265 8.04 -29.01 16.03
C SER A 265 6.56 -29.00 16.41
N ALA A 266 6.15 -29.96 17.23
CA ALA A 266 4.77 -30.06 17.71
C ALA A 266 4.35 -28.83 18.53
N LYS A 267 5.26 -28.30 19.36
CA LYS A 267 5.00 -27.09 20.17
C LYS A 267 4.64 -25.90 19.28
N PHE A 268 5.42 -25.66 18.22
CA PHE A 268 5.13 -24.61 17.24
C PHE A 268 3.79 -24.85 16.54
N LEU A 269 3.54 -26.07 16.06
CA LEU A 269 2.31 -26.43 15.37
C LEU A 269 1.07 -26.18 16.24
N ILE A 270 1.08 -26.64 17.49
CA ILE A 270 -0.03 -26.45 18.43
C ILE A 270 -0.26 -24.95 18.67
N THR A 271 0.79 -24.17 18.92
CA THR A 271 0.66 -22.71 19.10
C THR A 271 0.06 -22.03 17.86
N LEU A 272 0.50 -22.41 16.66
CA LEU A 272 -0.03 -21.86 15.41
C LEU A 272 -1.53 -22.18 15.23
N ILE A 273 -1.94 -23.43 15.54
CA ILE A 273 -3.34 -23.85 15.49
C ILE A 273 -4.18 -23.08 16.52
N CYS A 274 -3.68 -22.90 17.74
CA CYS A 274 -4.39 -22.11 18.76
C CYS A 274 -4.59 -20.65 18.33
N ILE A 275 -3.57 -20.01 17.76
CA ILE A 275 -3.68 -18.63 17.25
C ILE A 275 -4.67 -18.56 16.09
N LEU A 276 -4.65 -19.53 15.17
CA LEU A 276 -5.61 -19.60 14.06
C LEU A 276 -7.05 -19.80 14.57
N ALA A 277 -7.27 -20.71 15.51
CA ALA A 277 -8.58 -20.97 16.10
C ALA A 277 -9.11 -19.72 16.84
N ALA A 278 -8.29 -19.10 17.68
CA ALA A 278 -8.66 -17.87 18.38
C ALA A 278 -8.98 -16.72 17.41
N SER A 279 -8.15 -16.53 16.36
CA SER A 279 -8.39 -15.50 15.34
C SER A 279 -9.70 -15.76 14.60
N SER A 280 -9.97 -17.02 14.24
CA SER A 280 -11.20 -17.43 13.55
C SER A 280 -12.45 -17.24 14.42
N ALA A 281 -12.35 -17.45 15.73
CA ALA A 281 -13.46 -17.22 16.66
C ALA A 281 -13.78 -15.72 16.85
N ILE A 282 -12.78 -14.84 16.81
CA ILE A 282 -12.96 -13.38 16.93
C ILE A 282 -13.44 -12.76 15.62
N PHE A 283 -13.03 -13.31 14.47
CA PHE A 283 -13.26 -12.74 13.14
C PHE A 283 -14.72 -12.33 12.83
N PRO A 284 -15.77 -13.13 13.14
CA PRO A 284 -17.17 -12.77 12.91
C PRO A 284 -17.62 -11.47 13.59
N TYR A 285 -17.01 -11.14 14.72
CA TYR A 285 -17.35 -9.96 15.53
C TYR A 285 -16.52 -8.73 15.14
N SER A 286 -15.53 -8.88 14.26
CA SER A 286 -14.62 -7.81 13.87
C SER A 286 -15.31 -6.69 13.08
N PRO A 287 -14.77 -5.45 13.11
CA PRO A 287 -15.38 -4.30 12.41
C PRO A 287 -15.58 -4.49 10.90
N THR A 288 -14.74 -5.27 10.21
CA THR A 288 -14.84 -5.42 8.73
C THR A 288 -16.10 -6.14 8.27
N LEU A 289 -16.56 -7.17 8.99
CA LEU A 289 -17.76 -7.90 8.56
C LEU A 289 -19.03 -7.06 8.82
N ARG A 290 -19.06 -6.31 9.92
CA ARG A 290 -20.14 -5.35 10.20
C ARG A 290 -20.26 -4.31 9.07
N ARG A 291 -19.14 -3.80 8.54
CA ARG A 291 -19.10 -2.86 7.40
C ARG A 291 -19.85 -3.37 6.16
N SER A 292 -19.58 -4.62 5.77
CA SER A 292 -20.15 -5.18 4.53
C SER A 292 -21.69 -5.25 4.56
N SER A 293 -22.28 -5.45 5.74
CA SER A 293 -23.74 -5.47 5.91
C SER A 293 -24.38 -4.07 5.79
N LEU A 294 -23.68 -3.03 6.27
CA LEU A 294 -24.14 -1.64 6.26
C LEU A 294 -24.06 -0.98 4.89
N GLU A 295 -22.98 -1.23 4.13
CA GLU A 295 -22.77 -0.65 2.79
C GLU A 295 -23.92 -1.03 1.82
N ASN A 296 -24.41 -2.27 1.91
CA ASN A 296 -25.54 -2.75 1.10
C ASN A 296 -26.84 -1.99 1.41
N GLY A 297 -27.11 -1.73 2.69
CA GLY A 297 -28.32 -0.98 3.12
C GLY A 297 -28.27 0.50 2.72
N VAL A 298 -27.09 1.13 2.76
CA VAL A 298 -26.92 2.53 2.32
C VAL A 298 -27.11 2.67 0.81
N ALA A 299 -26.58 1.74 0.02
CA ALA A 299 -26.74 1.75 -1.44
C ALA A 299 -28.22 1.66 -1.85
N GLN A 300 -28.99 0.81 -1.17
CA GLN A 300 -30.44 0.68 -1.40
C GLN A 300 -31.19 1.97 -1.03
N LYS A 301 -30.89 2.58 0.13
CA LYS A 301 -31.53 3.85 0.53
C LYS A 301 -31.21 5.00 -0.45
N ARG A 302 -29.95 5.10 -0.89
CA ARG A 302 -29.51 6.14 -1.84
C ARG A 302 -30.12 5.98 -3.23
N SER A 303 -30.41 4.74 -3.65
CA SER A 303 -31.07 4.49 -4.95
C SER A 303 -32.50 5.05 -5.04
N ASN A 304 -33.13 5.35 -3.89
CA ASN A 304 -34.50 5.86 -3.79
C ASN A 304 -34.57 7.34 -3.38
N LEU A 305 -33.49 8.11 -3.52
CA LEU A 305 -33.46 9.54 -3.16
C LEU A 305 -34.19 10.40 -4.22
N GLY A 306 -35.18 11.17 -3.77
CA GLY A 306 -35.85 12.21 -4.56
C GLY A 306 -36.72 11.69 -5.72
N ASP A 307 -37.31 12.62 -6.47
CA ASP A 307 -38.11 12.31 -7.66
C ASP A 307 -37.22 12.25 -8.91
N LYS A 308 -36.36 11.22 -8.96
CA LYS A 308 -35.39 11.03 -10.06
C LYS A 308 -36.10 10.93 -11.42
N ASN A 309 -37.24 10.25 -11.49
CA ASN A 309 -37.97 10.06 -12.74
C ASN A 309 -38.43 11.39 -13.35
N ARG A 310 -39.00 12.30 -12.53
CA ARG A 310 -39.38 13.63 -12.99
C ARG A 310 -38.18 14.44 -13.45
N LEU A 311 -37.05 14.35 -12.71
CA LEU A 311 -35.81 15.06 -13.06
C LEU A 311 -35.19 14.54 -14.37
N ASP A 312 -35.22 13.23 -14.61
CA ASP A 312 -34.75 12.62 -15.85
C ASP A 312 -35.60 13.09 -17.04
N GLN A 313 -36.93 13.16 -16.88
CA GLN A 313 -37.84 13.71 -17.90
C GLN A 313 -37.57 15.20 -18.18
N GLU A 314 -37.38 16.01 -17.13
CA GLU A 314 -37.04 17.43 -17.26
C GLU A 314 -35.73 17.60 -18.03
N LEU A 315 -34.69 16.86 -17.63
CA LEU A 315 -33.37 16.89 -18.24
C LEU A 315 -33.44 16.55 -19.73
N ASP A 316 -34.08 15.44 -20.10
CA ASP A 316 -34.18 15.00 -21.49
C ASP A 316 -34.96 15.99 -22.36
N SER A 317 -36.07 16.55 -21.84
CA SER A 317 -36.86 17.55 -22.56
C SER A 317 -36.07 18.82 -22.86
N ARG A 318 -35.30 19.32 -21.88
CA ARG A 318 -34.52 20.56 -21.99
C ARG A 318 -33.26 20.36 -22.83
N LEU A 319 -32.62 19.19 -22.75
CA LEU A 319 -31.48 18.85 -23.62
C LEU A 319 -31.89 18.73 -25.09
N LYS A 320 -33.12 18.31 -25.40
CA LYS A 320 -33.65 18.33 -26.78
C LYS A 320 -33.95 19.76 -27.28
N ARG A 321 -34.39 20.64 -26.37
CA ARG A 321 -34.78 22.03 -26.69
C ARG A 321 -33.57 22.95 -26.90
N TYR A 322 -32.55 22.85 -26.06
CA TYR A 322 -31.36 23.70 -26.15
C TYR A 322 -30.27 23.04 -27.01
N LYS A 323 -29.48 23.86 -27.72
CA LYS A 323 -28.33 23.40 -28.53
C LYS A 323 -27.09 24.24 -28.23
N GLY A 324 -25.91 23.66 -28.44
CA GLY A 324 -24.62 24.34 -28.30
C GLY A 324 -24.39 24.87 -26.88
N GLN A 325 -23.87 26.10 -26.76
CA GLN A 325 -23.53 26.71 -25.47
C GLN A 325 -24.71 26.77 -24.48
N LYS A 326 -25.93 27.08 -24.96
CA LYS A 326 -27.14 27.12 -24.11
C LYS A 326 -27.46 25.76 -23.48
N GLN A 327 -27.20 24.68 -24.22
CA GLN A 327 -27.39 23.31 -23.73
C GLN A 327 -26.37 22.99 -22.64
N GLU A 328 -25.12 23.35 -22.86
CA GLU A 328 -24.04 23.13 -21.91
C GLU A 328 -24.25 23.92 -20.60
N GLU A 329 -24.66 25.19 -20.70
CA GLU A 329 -24.95 26.05 -19.54
C GLU A 329 -26.14 25.51 -18.73
N TYR A 330 -27.21 25.08 -19.41
CA TYR A 330 -28.33 24.41 -18.75
C TYR A 330 -27.87 23.15 -18.01
N LEU A 331 -27.06 22.31 -18.65
CA LEU A 331 -26.55 21.07 -18.07
C LEU A 331 -25.70 21.35 -16.82
N LYS A 332 -24.81 22.33 -16.87
CA LYS A 332 -24.02 22.78 -15.69
C LYS A 332 -24.93 23.20 -14.54
N ASN A 333 -25.95 24.01 -14.82
CA ASN A 333 -26.89 24.47 -13.81
C ASN A 333 -27.74 23.32 -13.24
N PHE A 334 -28.14 22.37 -14.08
CA PHE A 334 -28.88 21.19 -13.66
C PHE A 334 -28.04 20.31 -12.72
N ILE A 335 -26.82 19.96 -13.11
CA ILE A 335 -25.91 19.13 -12.29
C ILE A 335 -25.66 19.81 -10.94
N LYS A 336 -25.33 21.11 -10.93
CA LYS A 336 -25.11 21.87 -9.69
C LYS A 336 -26.26 21.73 -8.69
N LYS A 337 -27.50 21.77 -9.17
CA LYS A 337 -28.70 21.71 -8.32
C LYS A 337 -29.06 20.28 -7.89
N ASN A 338 -28.78 19.29 -8.75
CA ASN A 338 -29.38 17.96 -8.62
C ASN A 338 -28.37 16.82 -8.37
N TYR A 339 -27.05 17.05 -8.38
CA TYR A 339 -26.03 15.97 -8.29
C TYR A 339 -26.24 14.97 -7.13
N TRP A 340 -26.77 15.44 -6.00
CA TRP A 340 -27.03 14.65 -4.80
C TRP A 340 -28.16 13.63 -5.00
N VAL A 341 -29.19 13.96 -5.79
CA VAL A 341 -30.27 13.02 -6.19
C VAL A 341 -29.67 11.87 -6.99
N TYR A 342 -28.65 12.17 -7.79
CA TYR A 342 -27.92 11.18 -8.56
C TYR A 342 -26.82 10.49 -7.76
N SER A 343 -26.77 10.67 -6.43
CA SER A 343 -25.78 10.04 -5.55
C SER A 343 -24.32 10.27 -5.97
N LEU A 344 -24.05 11.37 -6.68
CA LEU A 344 -22.70 11.72 -7.09
C LEU A 344 -21.89 12.18 -5.85
N LYS A 345 -20.63 11.76 -5.78
CA LYS A 345 -19.73 12.14 -4.69
C LYS A 345 -19.43 13.65 -4.81
N ASN A 346 -19.71 14.40 -3.74
CA ASN A 346 -19.70 15.86 -3.73
C ASN A 346 -18.33 16.45 -4.14
N ASP A 347 -17.27 16.02 -3.45
CA ASP A 347 -15.88 16.42 -3.72
C ASP A 347 -15.45 16.15 -5.17
N LEU A 348 -15.80 14.98 -5.73
CA LEU A 348 -15.44 14.65 -7.12
C LEU A 348 -16.14 15.55 -8.13
N VAL A 349 -17.46 15.76 -7.98
CA VAL A 349 -18.26 16.50 -8.97
C VAL A 349 -18.07 18.00 -8.88
N LEU A 350 -17.86 18.56 -7.68
CA LEU A 350 -17.73 20.00 -7.51
C LEU A 350 -16.28 20.48 -7.63
N ASP A 351 -15.34 19.73 -7.04
CA ASP A 351 -13.97 20.19 -6.82
C ASP A 351 -12.95 19.47 -7.71
N HIS A 352 -12.82 18.15 -7.58
CA HIS A 352 -11.69 17.41 -8.18
C HIS A 352 -11.78 17.22 -9.71
N TYR A 353 -12.94 16.83 -10.22
CA TYR A 353 -13.21 16.70 -11.66
C TYR A 353 -14.51 17.44 -12.00
N SER A 354 -14.44 18.76 -11.89
CA SER A 354 -15.62 19.60 -11.81
C SER A 354 -16.56 19.47 -13.02
N TYR A 355 -17.86 19.38 -12.76
CA TYR A 355 -18.90 19.43 -13.78
C TYR A 355 -18.86 20.70 -14.65
N LYS A 356 -18.19 21.76 -14.17
CA LYS A 356 -17.98 23.01 -14.92
C LYS A 356 -17.09 22.80 -16.13
N ASN A 357 -16.15 21.85 -16.07
CA ASN A 357 -15.13 21.61 -17.09
C ASN A 357 -15.49 20.46 -18.02
N ASP A 358 -16.23 19.45 -17.54
CA ASP A 358 -16.71 18.34 -18.37
C ASP A 358 -18.16 17.92 -18.02
N PRO A 359 -19.17 18.75 -18.35
CA PRO A 359 -20.56 18.49 -17.95
C PRO A 359 -21.16 17.25 -18.65
N TYR A 360 -20.72 16.94 -19.87
CA TYR A 360 -21.23 15.79 -20.62
C TYR A 360 -20.72 14.45 -20.07
N TYR A 361 -19.54 14.42 -19.47
CA TYR A 361 -19.11 13.26 -18.68
C TYR A 361 -20.11 12.96 -17.56
N TRP A 362 -20.44 13.98 -16.77
CA TRP A 362 -21.32 13.80 -15.62
C TRP A 362 -22.74 13.45 -16.05
N LEU A 363 -23.21 13.94 -17.21
CA LEU A 363 -24.46 13.49 -17.81
C LEU A 363 -24.45 11.97 -18.09
N ASP A 364 -23.36 11.44 -18.65
CA ASP A 364 -23.20 10.00 -18.88
C ASP A 364 -23.22 9.23 -17.55
N VAL A 365 -22.44 9.68 -16.56
CA VAL A 365 -22.40 9.07 -15.22
C VAL A 365 -23.80 9.05 -14.58
N MET A 366 -24.58 10.12 -14.70
CA MET A 366 -25.93 10.22 -14.14
C MET A 366 -26.92 9.19 -14.71
N LYS A 367 -26.70 8.74 -15.95
CA LYS A 367 -27.52 7.72 -16.63
C LYS A 367 -27.17 6.29 -16.22
N ARG A 368 -26.01 6.07 -15.59
CA ARG A 368 -25.57 4.74 -15.15
C ARG A 368 -26.37 4.23 -13.93
N PRO A 369 -26.42 2.90 -13.71
CA PRO A 369 -27.03 2.31 -12.52
C PRO A 369 -26.48 2.90 -11.22
N ALA A 370 -27.30 2.95 -10.16
CA ALA A 370 -26.87 3.48 -8.86
C ALA A 370 -25.68 2.73 -8.26
N THR A 371 -25.62 1.41 -8.46
CA THR A 371 -24.52 0.55 -8.02
C THR A 371 -23.17 0.95 -8.59
N GLU A 372 -23.12 1.36 -9.86
CA GLU A 372 -21.89 1.83 -10.52
C GLU A 372 -21.47 3.22 -10.03
N ARG A 373 -22.42 4.14 -9.87
CA ARG A 373 -22.15 5.50 -9.38
C ARG A 373 -21.66 5.53 -7.93
N LEU A 374 -22.16 4.60 -7.11
CA LEU A 374 -21.78 4.46 -5.70
C LEU A 374 -20.47 3.68 -5.52
N ASN A 375 -19.98 2.99 -6.56
CA ASN A 375 -18.67 2.37 -6.54
C ASN A 375 -17.59 3.42 -6.85
N TYR A 376 -17.22 4.18 -5.81
CA TYR A 376 -16.31 5.32 -5.96
C TYR A 376 -14.96 4.95 -6.59
N ARG A 377 -14.38 3.79 -6.28
CA ARG A 377 -13.11 3.36 -6.89
C ARG A 377 -13.22 3.14 -8.40
N HIS A 378 -14.36 2.62 -8.85
CA HIS A 378 -14.60 2.45 -10.28
C HIS A 378 -14.81 3.80 -10.97
N LEU A 379 -15.56 4.70 -10.34
CA LEU A 379 -15.76 6.06 -10.84
C LEU A 379 -14.45 6.85 -10.92
N GLU A 380 -13.62 6.78 -9.88
CA GLU A 380 -12.28 7.39 -9.82
C GLU A 380 -11.39 6.89 -10.98
N GLN A 381 -11.40 5.58 -11.25
CA GLN A 381 -10.66 4.99 -12.37
C GLN A 381 -11.20 5.44 -13.74
N ASP A 382 -12.52 5.56 -13.88
CA ASP A 382 -13.18 6.03 -15.10
C ASP A 382 -12.83 7.50 -15.40
N ILE A 383 -12.86 8.35 -14.37
CA ILE A 383 -12.43 9.76 -14.47
C ILE A 383 -10.99 9.85 -14.97
N LEU A 384 -10.05 9.12 -14.36
CA LEU A 384 -8.64 9.16 -14.76
C LEU A 384 -8.43 8.62 -16.18
N SER A 385 -9.19 7.59 -16.56
CA SER A 385 -9.19 7.07 -17.94
C SER A 385 -9.66 8.14 -18.93
N ARG A 386 -10.72 8.88 -18.57
CA ARG A 386 -11.23 9.98 -19.38
C ARG A 386 -10.22 11.13 -19.49
N VAL A 387 -9.58 11.51 -18.39
CA VAL A 387 -8.53 12.54 -18.38
C VAL A 387 -7.38 12.14 -19.31
N MET A 388 -6.90 10.91 -19.21
CA MET A 388 -5.80 10.40 -20.04
C MET A 388 -6.20 10.26 -21.52
N ASN A 389 -7.47 9.94 -21.82
CA ASN A 389 -7.96 9.84 -23.19
C ASN A 389 -8.21 11.20 -23.85
N ASN A 390 -8.62 12.21 -23.06
CA ASN A 390 -8.82 13.57 -23.54
C ASN A 390 -7.52 14.35 -23.68
N ASP A 391 -6.40 13.79 -23.22
CA ASP A 391 -5.09 14.41 -23.37
C ASP A 391 -4.63 14.38 -24.83
N LYS A 392 -4.31 15.57 -25.37
CA LYS A 392 -3.77 15.70 -26.73
C LYS A 392 -2.34 15.16 -26.83
N ASN A 393 -1.59 15.14 -25.73
CA ASN A 393 -0.25 14.56 -25.71
C ASN A 393 -0.31 13.03 -25.54
N LYS A 394 -0.36 12.30 -26.65
CA LYS A 394 -0.41 10.82 -26.64
C LYS A 394 0.79 10.16 -25.94
N LEU A 395 1.93 10.85 -25.79
CA LEU A 395 3.10 10.33 -25.05
C LEU A 395 2.80 10.12 -23.56
N ASN A 396 1.81 10.81 -23.00
CA ASN A 396 1.41 10.65 -21.60
C ASN A 396 0.77 9.27 -21.32
N LYS A 397 0.47 8.44 -22.32
CA LYS A 397 0.20 7.01 -22.08
C LYS A 397 1.46 6.24 -21.65
N LEU A 398 2.63 6.64 -22.14
CA LEU A 398 3.92 6.04 -21.80
C LEU A 398 4.51 6.66 -20.53
N PHE A 399 4.33 7.97 -20.34
CA PHE A 399 4.92 8.73 -19.24
C PHE A 399 3.94 9.10 -18.11
N GLY A 400 2.64 8.86 -18.27
CA GLY A 400 1.62 9.20 -17.29
C GLY A 400 1.14 10.64 -17.39
N ILE A 401 0.15 10.97 -16.57
CA ILE A 401 -0.47 12.30 -16.50
C ILE A 401 0.07 13.16 -15.35
N SER A 402 1.02 12.66 -14.55
CA SER A 402 1.56 13.25 -13.30
C SER A 402 0.89 12.75 -12.02
N PHE A 403 1.70 12.50 -10.98
CA PHE A 403 1.27 12.14 -9.64
C PHE A 403 0.45 13.24 -8.96
N SER A 404 0.88 14.50 -9.06
CA SER A 404 0.15 15.64 -8.50
C SER A 404 -1.22 15.81 -9.16
N ARG A 405 -1.34 15.57 -10.47
CA ARG A 405 -2.66 15.59 -11.14
C ARG A 405 -3.53 14.43 -10.69
N GLU A 406 -3.02 13.21 -10.73
CA GLU A 406 -3.77 12.03 -10.31
C GLU A 406 -4.34 12.19 -8.89
N ASN A 407 -3.51 12.63 -7.93
CA ASN A 407 -3.96 12.83 -6.55
C ASN A 407 -4.96 13.98 -6.38
N ASN A 408 -4.89 15.01 -7.22
CA ASN A 408 -5.84 16.12 -7.20
C ASN A 408 -7.18 15.76 -7.87
N ILE A 409 -7.19 14.78 -8.79
CA ILE A 409 -8.38 14.33 -9.52
C ILE A 409 -9.10 13.23 -8.73
N ALA A 410 -8.38 12.15 -8.41
CA ALA A 410 -8.95 10.94 -7.85
C ALA A 410 -7.80 10.06 -7.31
N PRO A 411 -7.40 10.20 -6.03
CA PRO A 411 -6.34 9.39 -5.46
C PRO A 411 -6.76 7.93 -5.40
N LEU A 412 -6.31 7.13 -6.38
CA LEU A 412 -6.76 5.77 -6.56
C LEU A 412 -6.21 4.84 -5.47
N GLU A 413 -7.11 4.18 -4.74
CA GLU A 413 -6.74 3.09 -3.82
C GLU A 413 -6.40 1.78 -4.57
N ARG A 414 -5.54 1.84 -5.60
CA ARG A 414 -5.03 0.70 -6.39
C ARG A 414 -3.61 1.01 -6.89
N ASP A 415 -2.59 0.63 -6.14
CA ASP A 415 -1.20 1.11 -6.33
C ASP A 415 -0.67 0.98 -7.77
N PHE A 416 -0.87 -0.17 -8.41
CA PHE A 416 -0.38 -0.39 -9.77
C PHE A 416 -1.09 0.49 -10.81
N LEU A 417 -2.39 0.75 -10.62
CA LEU A 417 -3.15 1.63 -11.50
C LEU A 417 -2.85 3.10 -11.20
N ALA A 418 -2.75 3.48 -9.93
CA ALA A 418 -2.34 4.82 -9.51
C ALA A 418 -0.96 5.17 -10.09
N GLN A 419 -0.01 4.23 -10.04
CA GLN A 419 1.29 4.36 -10.68
C GLN A 419 1.17 4.47 -12.20
N TYR A 420 0.32 3.66 -12.84
CA TYR A 420 0.12 3.74 -14.28
C TYR A 420 -0.42 5.09 -14.74
N TYR A 421 -1.44 5.64 -14.06
CA TYR A 421 -1.92 6.98 -14.40
C TYR A 421 -0.87 8.04 -14.09
N SER A 422 -0.19 7.96 -12.93
CA SER A 422 0.77 8.97 -12.51
C SER A 422 2.05 8.99 -13.37
N MET A 423 2.60 7.82 -13.67
CA MET A 423 3.95 7.59 -14.22
C MET A 423 3.94 6.87 -15.57
N GLY A 424 2.77 6.49 -16.07
CA GLY A 424 2.64 5.81 -17.35
C GLY A 424 3.18 4.39 -17.33
N LEU A 425 3.11 3.77 -18.51
CA LEU A 425 3.59 2.40 -18.70
C LEU A 425 5.07 2.23 -18.34
N LEU A 426 5.93 3.14 -18.82
CA LEU A 426 7.38 3.02 -18.62
C LEU A 426 7.76 3.21 -17.15
N GLY A 427 7.19 4.21 -16.48
CA GLY A 427 7.46 4.45 -15.06
C GLY A 427 6.94 3.33 -14.18
N THR A 428 5.80 2.74 -14.52
CA THR A 428 5.26 1.56 -13.80
C THR A 428 6.20 0.37 -13.91
N ILE A 429 6.71 0.08 -15.12
CA ILE A 429 7.68 -1.00 -15.34
C ILE A 429 8.96 -0.77 -14.53
N LEU A 430 9.52 0.43 -14.61
CA LEU A 430 10.79 0.76 -13.96
C LEU A 430 10.65 0.79 -12.43
N LEU A 431 9.64 1.48 -11.89
CA LEU A 431 9.57 1.79 -10.46
C LEU A 431 8.78 0.77 -9.64
N THR A 432 7.85 0.03 -10.26
CA THR A 432 6.90 -0.83 -9.52
C THR A 432 7.00 -2.31 -9.91
N VAL A 433 7.00 -2.63 -11.21
CA VAL A 433 7.09 -4.04 -11.66
C VAL A 433 8.43 -4.68 -11.26
N ILE A 434 9.47 -3.88 -11.02
CA ILE A 434 10.76 -4.34 -10.49
C ILE A 434 10.63 -5.17 -9.20
N TYR A 435 9.66 -4.88 -8.33
CA TYR A 435 9.43 -5.69 -7.12
C TYR A 435 8.94 -7.11 -7.47
N ILE A 436 8.09 -7.23 -8.51
CA ILE A 436 7.64 -8.51 -9.05
C ILE A 436 8.82 -9.27 -9.64
N PHE A 437 9.71 -8.60 -10.39
CA PHE A 437 10.93 -9.23 -10.92
C PHE A 437 11.86 -9.75 -9.82
N VAL A 438 12.08 -8.98 -8.75
CA VAL A 438 12.89 -9.42 -7.59
C VAL A 438 12.28 -10.65 -6.94
N LEU A 439 10.96 -10.67 -6.76
CA LEU A 439 10.24 -11.82 -6.19
C LEU A 439 10.32 -13.04 -7.11
N GLY A 440 10.07 -12.87 -8.41
CA GLY A 440 10.17 -13.91 -9.43
C GLY A 440 11.57 -14.50 -9.54
N TYR A 441 12.61 -13.67 -9.46
CA TYR A 441 14.00 -14.12 -9.36
C TYR A 441 14.22 -14.99 -8.12
N GLY A 442 13.65 -14.62 -6.98
CA GLY A 442 13.71 -15.43 -5.77
C GLY A 442 13.00 -16.77 -5.88
N ILE A 443 11.80 -16.79 -6.48
CA ILE A 443 11.04 -18.02 -6.76
C ILE A 443 11.84 -18.94 -7.69
N PHE A 444 12.41 -18.40 -8.77
CA PHE A 444 13.23 -19.16 -9.71
C PHE A 444 14.39 -19.88 -9.01
N TYR A 445 15.14 -19.16 -8.15
CA TYR A 445 16.24 -19.79 -7.40
C TYR A 445 15.74 -20.78 -6.36
N TRP A 446 14.60 -20.53 -5.71
CA TRP A 446 13.99 -21.49 -4.81
C TRP A 446 13.64 -22.79 -5.54
N LEU A 447 13.13 -22.73 -6.77
CA LEU A 447 12.81 -23.92 -7.57
C LEU A 447 14.06 -24.70 -8.00
N VAL A 448 15.06 -23.99 -8.56
CA VAL A 448 16.22 -24.60 -9.25
C VAL A 448 17.38 -24.94 -8.31
N ASN A 449 17.56 -24.21 -7.20
CA ASN A 449 18.67 -24.41 -6.28
C ASN A 449 18.23 -25.06 -4.97
N LYS A 450 18.63 -26.31 -4.72
CA LYS A 450 18.32 -27.04 -3.47
C LYS A 450 18.75 -26.27 -2.22
N ASN A 451 19.90 -25.58 -2.25
CA ASN A 451 20.38 -24.78 -1.11
C ASN A 451 19.52 -23.54 -0.82
N SER A 452 18.72 -23.10 -1.79
CA SER A 452 17.79 -21.98 -1.63
C SER A 452 16.43 -22.43 -1.08
N LYS A 453 16.13 -23.73 -1.04
CA LYS A 453 14.88 -24.29 -0.51
C LYS A 453 14.90 -24.32 1.02
N THR A 454 15.06 -23.18 1.67
CA THR A 454 15.01 -23.08 3.14
C THR A 454 13.70 -22.45 3.60
N LEU A 455 13.22 -22.81 4.78
CA LEU A 455 11.99 -22.21 5.32
C LEU A 455 12.12 -20.68 5.47
N LEU A 456 13.33 -20.16 5.77
CA LEU A 456 13.58 -18.72 5.81
C LEU A 456 13.34 -18.06 4.44
N ILE A 457 13.90 -18.61 3.37
CA ILE A 457 13.70 -18.07 2.01
C ILE A 457 12.23 -18.16 1.62
N SER A 458 11.55 -19.28 1.91
CA SER A 458 10.09 -19.40 1.68
C SER A 458 9.30 -18.33 2.44
N SER A 459 9.67 -18.03 3.67
CA SER A 459 9.02 -17.00 4.49
C SER A 459 9.26 -15.58 3.94
N LEU A 460 10.46 -15.31 3.43
CA LEU A 460 10.79 -14.05 2.76
C LEU A 460 10.05 -13.90 1.41
N LEU A 461 9.90 -14.98 0.66
CA LEU A 461 9.11 -15.01 -0.58
C LEU A 461 7.63 -14.76 -0.29
N LEU A 462 7.06 -15.43 0.72
CA LEU A 462 5.69 -15.16 1.17
C LEU A 462 5.50 -13.71 1.57
N SER A 463 6.45 -13.16 2.34
CA SER A 463 6.43 -11.75 2.76
C SER A 463 6.37 -10.80 1.56
N GLY A 464 7.23 -10.98 0.56
CA GLY A 464 7.21 -10.22 -0.68
C GLY A 464 5.94 -10.42 -1.51
N GLY A 465 5.40 -11.63 -1.55
CA GLY A 465 4.12 -11.91 -2.22
C GLY A 465 2.93 -11.23 -1.55
N PHE A 466 2.89 -11.25 -0.22
CA PHE A 466 1.80 -10.69 0.58
C PHE A 466 1.70 -9.17 0.46
N ILE A 467 2.83 -8.45 0.47
CA ILE A 467 2.80 -7.00 0.28
C ILE A 467 2.36 -6.61 -1.14
N LEU A 468 2.79 -7.35 -2.16
CA LEU A 468 2.36 -7.09 -3.55
C LEU A 468 0.89 -7.44 -3.77
N PHE A 469 0.40 -8.51 -3.11
CA PHE A 469 -1.03 -8.82 -3.10
C PHE A 469 -1.86 -7.74 -2.41
N ALA A 470 -1.39 -7.23 -1.26
CA ALA A 470 -2.05 -6.12 -0.56
C ALA A 470 -2.08 -4.84 -1.42
N ALA A 471 -0.97 -4.51 -2.08
CA ALA A 471 -0.87 -3.38 -3.01
C ALA A 471 -1.84 -3.49 -4.19
N PHE A 472 -2.01 -4.70 -4.72
CA PHE A 472 -2.97 -4.97 -5.80
C PHE A 472 -4.44 -4.87 -5.34
N TYR A 473 -4.75 -5.38 -4.14
CA TYR A 473 -6.15 -5.52 -3.69
C TYR A 473 -6.70 -4.30 -2.91
N ALA A 474 -5.92 -3.72 -2.00
CA ALA A 474 -6.36 -2.63 -1.13
C ALA A 474 -5.85 -1.25 -1.56
N GLY A 475 -4.69 -1.20 -2.23
CA GLY A 475 -4.01 0.02 -2.65
C GLY A 475 -3.60 0.95 -1.51
N ASN A 476 -2.98 2.07 -1.88
CA ASN A 476 -2.28 2.99 -0.99
C ASN A 476 -1.20 2.29 -0.14
N VAL A 477 -0.55 1.24 -0.63
CA VAL A 477 0.52 0.52 0.09
C VAL A 477 1.89 0.96 -0.42
N LEU A 478 2.10 0.90 -1.74
CA LEU A 478 3.38 1.20 -2.37
C LEU A 478 3.72 2.70 -2.38
N GLU A 479 2.73 3.57 -2.21
CA GLU A 479 2.96 5.02 -2.11
C GLU A 479 3.54 5.44 -0.76
N TYR A 480 3.33 4.62 0.27
CA TYR A 480 3.78 4.88 1.63
C TYR A 480 5.18 4.35 1.84
N LEU A 481 6.10 5.26 2.17
CA LEU A 481 7.52 4.93 2.31
C LEU A 481 7.80 4.00 3.50
N SER A 482 6.99 4.00 4.56
CA SER A 482 7.18 3.03 5.65
C SER A 482 7.02 1.60 5.15
N ALA A 483 5.92 1.30 4.44
CA ALA A 483 5.69 -0.02 3.86
C ALA A 483 6.78 -0.38 2.84
N THR A 484 7.09 0.51 1.90
CA THR A 484 8.06 0.19 0.84
C THR A 484 9.50 0.12 1.32
N LEU A 485 9.92 0.87 2.33
CA LEU A 485 11.26 0.75 2.90
C LEU A 485 11.42 -0.55 3.70
N VAL A 486 10.41 -0.97 4.47
CA VAL A 486 10.44 -2.27 5.17
C VAL A 486 10.39 -3.41 4.15
N MET A 487 9.55 -3.31 3.12
CA MET A 487 9.53 -4.26 1.99
C MET A 487 10.91 -4.34 1.31
N ALA A 488 11.52 -3.21 0.99
CA ALA A 488 12.82 -3.14 0.34
C ALA A 488 13.92 -3.79 1.18
N PHE A 489 13.89 -3.58 2.50
CA PHE A 489 14.80 -4.24 3.42
C PHE A 489 14.61 -5.77 3.42
N ILE A 490 13.38 -6.26 3.43
CA ILE A 490 13.05 -7.70 3.35
C ILE A 490 13.50 -8.30 2.01
N LEU A 491 13.17 -7.66 0.88
CA LEU A 491 13.55 -8.13 -0.46
C LEU A 491 15.07 -8.08 -0.68
N GLY A 492 15.74 -7.06 -0.16
CA GLY A 492 17.20 -7.01 -0.14
C GLY A 492 17.80 -8.16 0.67
N PHE A 493 17.24 -8.47 1.85
CA PHE A 493 17.67 -9.60 2.65
C PHE A 493 17.39 -10.95 1.97
N LEU A 494 16.29 -11.10 1.24
CA LEU A 494 16.01 -12.25 0.38
C LEU A 494 17.12 -12.44 -0.67
N LEU A 495 17.46 -11.40 -1.42
CA LEU A 495 18.51 -11.44 -2.44
C LEU A 495 19.89 -11.79 -1.84
N GLN A 496 20.18 -11.30 -0.63
CA GLN A 496 21.39 -11.68 0.10
C GLN A 496 21.43 -13.18 0.39
N ASN A 497 20.35 -13.76 0.91
CA ASN A 497 20.27 -15.18 1.24
C ASN A 497 20.35 -16.06 -0.03
N ILE A 498 19.72 -15.63 -1.12
CA ILE A 498 19.87 -16.29 -2.42
C ILE A 498 21.34 -16.26 -2.87
N ARG A 499 22.03 -15.11 -2.77
CA ARG A 499 23.46 -15.02 -3.12
C ARG A 499 24.30 -16.01 -2.31
N TYR A 500 24.11 -16.09 -0.99
CA TYR A 500 24.87 -17.02 -0.14
C TYR A 500 24.60 -18.48 -0.52
N SER A 501 23.34 -18.85 -0.78
CA SER A 501 23.00 -20.20 -1.21
C SER A 501 23.62 -20.59 -2.56
N ARG A 502 23.93 -19.61 -3.43
CA ARG A 502 24.65 -19.82 -4.69
C ARG A 502 26.15 -20.03 -4.47
N THR A 503 26.77 -19.26 -3.58
CA THR A 503 28.20 -19.42 -3.27
C THR A 503 28.49 -20.77 -2.63
N ALA A 504 27.61 -21.25 -1.73
CA ALA A 504 27.73 -22.58 -1.15
C ALA A 504 27.75 -23.69 -2.24
N LYS A 505 26.99 -23.55 -3.33
CA LYS A 505 27.02 -24.49 -4.47
C LYS A 505 28.34 -24.47 -5.24
N LYS A 506 29.03 -23.32 -5.31
CA LYS A 506 30.32 -23.18 -6.01
C LYS A 506 31.52 -23.72 -5.23
N LEU A 507 31.38 -23.92 -3.92
CA LEU A 507 32.43 -24.50 -3.07
C LEU A 507 32.32 -26.03 -2.95
N MET A 508 31.19 -26.61 -3.39
CA MET A 508 30.94 -28.07 -3.39
C MET A 508 31.09 -28.70 -4.78
N LYS A 509 31.41 -27.90 -5.80
CA LYS A 509 31.84 -28.33 -7.14
C LYS A 509 33.28 -27.90 -7.29
#